data_AF-A0A7X1M984-F1
#
_entry.id   AF-A0A7X1M984-F1
#
_cell.length_a   1.000
_cell.length_b   1.000
_cell.length_c   1.000
_cell.angle_alpha   90.00
_cell.angle_beta   90.00
_cell.angle_gamma   90.00
#
_symmetry.space_group_name_H-M   'P 1'
#
loop_
_entity.id
_entity.type
_entity.pdbx_description
1 polymer ?
#
loop_
_entity_poly.entity_id
_entity_poly.type
_entity_poly.pdbx_seq_one_letter_code
_entity_poly.pdbx_strand_id
1 'polypeptide(L)'
;MRGEPGWTFDVEGQEALDLAGGGSEASYRATVRRTGESEALHSSGTVVSKGSSTPEEVFVVDGVGYVREGEGAWESGDVSDPEIANKVEDPVAALDVFRAYSKGGERISVAHEGGGITLRVEVPSGKLSDDRPALAKAVREVRPTIEQLREGGVTATDSEIVLTRLADVLVLDQDTYRIKSHRFSFGFTIPYQGQQITYRQEVGEENRGVFTGDITLPDGVA
;
A
#
# COMPACT_ATOMS: atom_id res chain seq x y z
N MET A 1 20.41 4.52 1.37
CA MET A 1 20.02 4.49 -0.06
C MET A 1 20.65 5.60 -0.92
N ARG A 2 21.60 6.41 -0.42
CA ARG A 2 22.15 7.52 -1.21
C ARG A 2 23.17 7.01 -2.24
N GLY A 3 23.09 7.48 -3.48
CA GLY A 3 24.07 7.21 -4.54
C GLY A 3 23.86 5.92 -5.35
N GLU A 4 22.73 5.23 -5.15
CA GLU A 4 22.35 4.12 -6.04
C GLU A 4 21.47 4.64 -7.18
N PRO A 5 21.61 4.09 -8.40
CA PRO A 5 20.81 4.50 -9.55
C PRO A 5 19.32 4.12 -9.41
N GLY A 6 18.99 3.13 -8.58
CA GLY A 6 17.63 2.68 -8.34
C GLY A 6 17.55 1.34 -7.61
N TRP A 7 16.34 0.83 -7.42
CA TRP A 7 16.03 -0.41 -6.71
C TRP A 7 14.96 -1.23 -7.41
N THR A 8 15.01 -2.55 -7.19
CA THR A 8 13.95 -3.50 -7.58
C THR A 8 13.35 -4.11 -6.32
N PHE A 9 12.03 -4.22 -6.27
CA PHE A 9 11.27 -4.86 -5.21
C PHE A 9 10.30 -5.88 -5.79
N ASP A 10 10.11 -6.98 -5.07
CA ASP A 10 8.92 -7.81 -5.25
C ASP A 10 7.85 -7.34 -4.27
N VAL A 11 6.61 -7.26 -4.74
CA VAL A 11 5.45 -6.84 -3.96
C VAL A 11 4.41 -7.96 -3.98
N GLU A 12 3.89 -8.30 -2.81
CA GLU A 12 2.75 -9.19 -2.65
C GLU A 12 1.68 -8.49 -1.79
N GLY A 13 0.43 -8.54 -2.24
CA GLY A 13 -0.70 -7.95 -1.53
C GLY A 13 -1.85 -8.93 -1.39
N GLN A 14 -2.63 -8.79 -0.33
CA GLN A 14 -3.87 -9.52 -0.10
C GLN A 14 -4.91 -8.58 0.50
N GLU A 15 -6.14 -8.69 0.03
CA GLU A 15 -7.31 -8.02 0.59
C GLU A 15 -8.44 -9.03 0.77
N ALA A 16 -9.14 -8.95 1.89
CA ALA A 16 -10.33 -9.76 2.16
C ALA A 16 -11.46 -8.93 2.78
N LEU A 17 -12.68 -9.18 2.31
CA LEU A 17 -13.93 -8.64 2.86
C LEU A 17 -14.87 -9.81 3.20
N ASP A 18 -15.12 -10.01 4.49
CA ASP A 18 -15.87 -11.14 5.03
C ASP A 18 -17.21 -10.67 5.63
N LEU A 19 -18.32 -11.30 5.24
CA LEU A 19 -19.65 -11.16 5.87
C LEU A 19 -20.20 -12.56 6.22
N ALA A 20 -21.01 -12.69 7.27
CA ALA A 20 -21.60 -13.99 7.62
C ALA A 20 -22.47 -14.53 6.47
N GLY A 21 -21.97 -15.57 5.77
CA GLY A 21 -22.62 -16.18 4.60
C GLY A 21 -21.86 -16.02 3.28
N GLY A 22 -20.75 -15.29 3.24
CA GLY A 22 -19.87 -15.19 2.08
C GLY A 22 -18.86 -14.05 2.18
N GLY A 23 -17.76 -14.15 1.43
CA GLY A 23 -16.72 -13.12 1.39
C GLY A 23 -16.11 -12.97 0.00
N SER A 24 -15.30 -11.94 -0.17
CA SER A 24 -14.46 -11.74 -1.34
C SER A 24 -13.01 -11.59 -0.93
N GLU A 25 -12.13 -12.16 -1.73
CA GLU A 25 -10.69 -12.04 -1.57
C GLU A 25 -10.07 -11.63 -2.90
N ALA A 26 -9.02 -10.81 -2.80
CA ALA A 26 -8.15 -10.47 -3.91
C ALA A 26 -6.69 -10.60 -3.46
N SER A 27 -5.83 -11.01 -4.38
CA SER A 27 -4.39 -11.02 -4.16
C SER A 27 -3.68 -10.30 -5.29
N TYR A 28 -2.59 -9.62 -4.98
CA TYR A 28 -1.77 -8.88 -5.92
C TYR A 28 -0.33 -9.37 -5.84
N ARG A 29 0.35 -9.42 -7.00
CA ARG A 29 1.79 -9.63 -7.08
C ARG A 29 2.37 -8.71 -8.12
N ALA A 30 3.49 -8.06 -7.83
CA ALA A 30 4.19 -7.22 -8.79
C ALA A 30 5.70 -7.20 -8.58
N THR A 31 6.39 -6.74 -9.61
CA THR A 31 7.75 -6.25 -9.49
C THR A 31 7.73 -4.74 -9.66
N VAL A 32 8.27 -4.02 -8.67
CA VAL A 32 8.42 -2.57 -8.68
C VAL A 32 9.88 -2.21 -8.93
N ARG A 33 10.13 -1.31 -9.87
CA ARG A 33 11.43 -0.70 -10.15
C ARG A 33 11.34 0.79 -9.88
N ARG A 34 12.34 1.35 -9.21
CA ARG A 34 12.37 2.75 -8.80
C ARG A 34 13.74 3.34 -9.10
N THR A 35 13.82 4.46 -9.81
CA THR A 35 15.09 5.21 -10.00
C THR A 35 15.41 6.07 -8.78
N GLY A 36 16.69 6.31 -8.52
CA GLY A 36 17.17 7.13 -7.41
C GLY A 36 17.13 8.64 -7.69
N GLU A 37 17.77 9.08 -8.77
CA GLU A 37 17.73 10.47 -9.27
C GLU A 37 16.79 10.55 -10.49
N SER A 38 16.07 11.66 -10.64
CA SER A 38 14.90 11.77 -11.55
C SER A 38 13.86 10.69 -11.22
N GLU A 39 13.11 10.96 -10.17
CA GLU A 39 12.23 9.99 -9.53
C GLU A 39 11.17 9.43 -10.49
N ALA A 40 11.37 8.18 -10.89
CA ALA A 40 10.44 7.42 -11.70
C ALA A 40 10.23 6.02 -11.12
N LEU A 41 9.03 5.49 -11.31
CA LEU A 41 8.60 4.17 -10.84
C LEU A 41 7.98 3.40 -12.00
N HIS A 42 8.25 2.09 -12.07
CA HIS A 42 7.53 1.15 -12.93
C HIS A 42 7.13 -0.06 -12.09
N SER A 43 5.83 -0.31 -11.98
CA SER A 43 5.28 -1.54 -11.43
C SER A 43 4.68 -2.37 -12.57
N SER A 44 4.95 -3.67 -12.56
CA SER A 44 4.27 -4.61 -13.45
C SER A 44 3.88 -5.83 -12.63
N GLY A 45 2.60 -6.17 -12.68
CA GLY A 45 2.02 -7.16 -11.79
C GLY A 45 0.73 -7.77 -12.29
N THR A 46 0.05 -8.44 -11.37
CA THR A 46 -1.20 -9.14 -11.62
C THR A 46 -2.06 -9.12 -10.37
N VAL A 47 -3.32 -8.72 -10.55
CA VAL A 47 -4.37 -8.82 -9.55
C VAL A 47 -5.20 -10.08 -9.84
N VAL A 48 -5.40 -10.92 -8.83
CA VAL A 48 -6.28 -12.08 -8.90
C VAL A 48 -7.45 -11.85 -7.97
N SER A 49 -8.68 -11.87 -8.50
CA SER A 49 -9.90 -11.75 -7.70
C SER A 49 -11.04 -12.55 -8.33
N LYS A 50 -11.89 -13.18 -7.51
CA LYS A 50 -13.07 -13.95 -7.96
C LYS A 50 -12.76 -14.98 -9.07
N GLY A 51 -11.58 -15.59 -9.05
CA GLY A 51 -11.13 -16.59 -10.04
C GLY A 51 -10.62 -16.02 -11.36
N SER A 52 -10.58 -14.69 -11.51
CA SER A 52 -10.03 -14.00 -12.67
C SER A 52 -8.67 -13.39 -12.33
N SER A 53 -7.80 -13.30 -13.34
CA SER A 53 -6.45 -12.74 -13.26
C SER A 53 -6.34 -11.58 -14.24
N THR A 54 -6.02 -10.40 -13.74
CA THR A 54 -5.91 -9.17 -14.53
C THR A 54 -4.48 -8.64 -14.41
N PRO A 55 -3.71 -8.53 -15.50
CA PRO A 55 -2.41 -7.88 -15.43
C PRO A 55 -2.59 -6.39 -15.12
N GLU A 56 -1.65 -5.80 -14.38
CA GLU A 56 -1.65 -4.37 -14.07
C GLU A 56 -0.25 -3.81 -14.35
N GLU A 57 -0.21 -2.62 -14.95
CA GLU A 57 1.03 -1.90 -15.19
C GLU A 57 0.88 -0.46 -14.72
N VAL A 58 1.86 0.02 -13.96
CA VAL A 58 1.87 1.37 -13.38
C VAL A 58 3.20 2.04 -13.69
N PHE A 59 3.16 3.27 -14.16
CA PHE A 59 4.31 4.16 -14.23
C PHE A 59 4.08 5.38 -13.36
N VAL A 60 5.12 5.88 -12.70
CA VAL A 60 5.14 7.23 -12.15
C VAL A 60 6.31 7.95 -12.77
N VAL A 61 6.05 9.09 -13.40
CA VAL A 61 7.07 9.97 -13.99
C VAL A 61 6.69 11.41 -13.67
N ASP A 62 7.62 12.17 -13.10
CA ASP A 62 7.43 13.60 -12.78
C ASP A 62 6.17 13.91 -11.95
N GLY A 63 5.80 12.99 -11.04
CA GLY A 63 4.64 13.14 -10.16
C GLY A 63 3.28 12.78 -10.80
N VAL A 64 3.29 12.29 -12.04
CA VAL A 64 2.09 11.77 -12.72
C VAL A 64 2.12 10.26 -12.69
N GLY A 65 1.05 9.64 -12.19
CA GLY A 65 0.84 8.21 -12.27
C GLY A 65 0.06 7.85 -13.53
N TYR A 66 0.46 6.75 -14.16
CA TYR A 66 -0.17 6.15 -15.34
C TYR A 66 -0.46 4.70 -15.02
N VAL A 67 -1.72 4.31 -15.05
CA VAL A 67 -2.18 2.96 -14.67
C VAL A 67 -2.86 2.32 -15.86
N ARG A 68 -2.60 1.04 -16.09
CA ARG A 68 -3.35 0.23 -17.05
C ARG A 68 -3.66 -1.12 -16.44
N GLU A 69 -4.94 -1.45 -16.41
CA GLU A 69 -5.43 -2.77 -16.04
C GLU A 69 -5.82 -3.57 -17.29
N GLY A 70 -5.39 -4.83 -17.37
CA GLY A 70 -5.70 -5.71 -18.49
C GLY A 70 -5.19 -5.16 -19.83
N GLU A 71 -6.05 -5.28 -20.85
CA GLU A 71 -5.87 -4.65 -22.16
C GLU A 71 -6.62 -3.31 -22.25
N GLY A 72 -6.95 -2.71 -21.10
CA GLY A 72 -7.66 -1.43 -21.01
C GLY A 72 -6.84 -0.25 -21.50
N ALA A 73 -7.51 0.91 -21.53
CA ALA A 73 -6.84 2.18 -21.79
C ALA A 73 -5.94 2.57 -20.60
N TRP A 74 -4.95 3.42 -20.87
CA TRP A 74 -4.19 4.06 -19.81
C TRP A 74 -5.06 5.12 -19.13
N GLU A 75 -5.06 5.06 -17.80
CA GLU A 75 -5.59 6.10 -16.92
C GLU A 75 -4.41 6.90 -16.38
N SER A 76 -4.55 8.21 -16.24
CA SER A 76 -3.48 9.08 -15.75
C SER A 76 -4.00 10.17 -14.81
N GLY A 77 -3.16 10.55 -13.86
CA GLY A 77 -3.47 11.59 -12.90
C GLY A 77 -2.31 11.91 -11.97
N ASP A 78 -2.46 12.93 -11.16
CA ASP A 78 -1.47 13.30 -10.14
C ASP A 78 -1.38 12.17 -9.09
N VAL A 79 -0.17 11.84 -8.63
CA VAL A 79 0.01 10.78 -7.60
C VAL A 79 -0.58 11.13 -6.24
N SER A 80 -1.04 12.37 -6.03
CA SER A 80 -1.83 12.77 -4.87
C SER A 80 -3.33 12.52 -5.02
N ASP A 81 -3.82 12.25 -6.23
CA ASP A 81 -5.20 11.84 -6.47
C ASP A 81 -5.45 10.45 -5.85
N PRO A 82 -6.44 10.26 -4.97
CA PRO A 82 -6.74 8.96 -4.37
C PRO A 82 -6.91 7.81 -5.38
N GLU A 83 -7.48 8.06 -6.55
CA GLU A 83 -7.69 7.00 -7.57
C GLU A 83 -6.36 6.46 -8.11
N ILE A 84 -5.36 7.35 -8.28
CA ILE A 84 -4.01 6.98 -8.71
C ILE A 84 -3.15 6.51 -7.53
N ALA A 85 -3.22 7.20 -6.39
CA ALA A 85 -2.41 6.93 -5.20
C ALA A 85 -2.63 5.51 -4.65
N ASN A 86 -3.86 4.98 -4.75
CA ASN A 86 -4.19 3.62 -4.33
C ASN A 86 -3.66 2.53 -5.27
N LYS A 87 -3.14 2.91 -6.45
CA LYS A 87 -2.55 2.00 -7.44
C LYS A 87 -1.03 2.00 -7.43
N VAL A 88 -0.42 2.98 -6.75
CA VAL A 88 1.03 3.15 -6.72
C VAL A 88 1.59 2.62 -5.40
N GLU A 89 2.31 1.50 -5.47
CA GLU A 89 3.13 1.02 -4.36
C GLU A 89 4.59 1.44 -4.59
N ASP A 90 5.07 2.42 -3.81
CA ASP A 90 6.48 2.84 -3.76
C ASP A 90 7.12 2.42 -2.43
N PRO A 91 7.88 1.30 -2.41
CA PRO A 91 8.57 0.84 -1.21
C PRO A 91 9.57 1.85 -0.63
N VAL A 92 10.12 2.74 -1.45
CA VAL A 92 11.07 3.77 -0.98
C VAL A 92 10.36 4.84 -0.17
N ALA A 93 9.10 5.15 -0.49
CA ALA A 93 8.28 6.13 0.22
C ALA A 93 8.01 5.74 1.69
N ALA A 94 8.16 4.46 2.05
CA ALA A 94 8.06 4.00 3.45
C ALA A 94 9.02 4.76 4.38
N LEU A 95 10.20 5.17 3.91
CA LEU A 95 11.14 5.96 4.71
C LEU A 95 10.57 7.33 5.11
N ASP A 96 9.86 7.98 4.20
CA ASP A 96 9.22 9.27 4.46
C ASP A 96 7.96 9.10 5.31
N VAL A 97 7.23 7.99 5.15
CA VAL A 97 6.11 7.63 6.03
C VAL A 97 6.59 7.46 7.48
N PHE A 98 7.64 6.68 7.74
CA PHE A 98 8.19 6.54 9.10
C PHE A 98 8.74 7.86 9.66
N ARG A 99 9.29 8.73 8.81
CA ARG A 99 9.68 10.08 9.20
C ARG A 99 8.46 10.93 9.60
N ALA A 100 7.36 10.83 8.84
CA ALA A 100 6.11 11.51 9.15
C ALA A 100 5.49 10.99 10.46
N TYR A 101 5.51 9.68 10.71
CA TYR A 101 5.10 9.06 11.97
C TYR A 101 5.87 9.65 13.16
N SER A 102 7.19 9.72 13.07
CA SER A 102 8.02 10.31 14.12
C SER A 102 7.67 11.78 14.38
N LYS A 103 7.47 12.58 13.33
CA LYS A 103 7.08 13.99 13.45
C LYS A 103 5.66 14.17 14.01
N GLY A 104 4.76 13.26 13.67
CA GLY A 104 3.37 13.25 14.12
C GLY A 104 3.15 12.65 15.51
N GLY A 105 4.21 12.25 16.22
CA GLY A 105 4.14 11.74 17.58
C GLY A 105 3.74 10.27 17.69
N GLU A 106 3.75 9.52 16.58
CA GLU A 106 3.52 8.08 16.61
C GLU A 106 4.68 7.37 17.31
N ARG A 107 4.35 6.34 18.10
CA ARG A 107 5.36 5.54 18.80
C ARG A 107 5.98 4.55 17.82
N ILE A 108 7.25 4.79 17.49
CA ILE A 108 8.05 3.86 16.68
C ILE A 108 8.92 3.02 17.63
N SER A 109 8.73 1.70 17.57
CA SER A 109 9.64 0.75 18.21
C SER A 109 10.81 0.47 17.29
N VAL A 110 12.04 0.51 17.84
CA VAL A 110 13.27 0.25 17.10
C VAL A 110 13.97 -0.97 17.71
N ALA A 111 14.29 -1.96 16.89
CA ALA A 111 15.04 -3.14 17.29
C ALA A 111 16.23 -3.36 16.35
N HIS A 112 17.32 -3.91 16.89
CA HIS A 112 18.53 -4.25 16.15
C HIS A 112 18.77 -5.75 16.29
N GLU A 113 18.46 -6.52 15.25
CA GLU A 113 18.51 -7.98 15.28
C GLU A 113 18.97 -8.52 13.92
N GLY A 114 19.76 -9.59 13.92
CA GLY A 114 20.11 -10.33 12.70
C GLY A 114 20.79 -9.51 11.59
N GLY A 115 21.54 -8.46 11.94
CA GLY A 115 22.17 -7.57 10.95
C GLY A 115 21.21 -6.56 10.31
N GLY A 116 20.03 -6.34 10.91
CA GLY A 116 19.05 -5.39 10.44
C GLY A 116 18.56 -4.45 11.55
N ILE A 117 17.97 -3.34 11.11
CA ILE A 117 17.25 -2.38 11.96
C ILE A 117 15.78 -2.53 11.63
N THR A 118 14.96 -2.91 12.60
CA THR A 118 13.51 -3.00 12.45
C THR A 118 12.87 -1.78 13.08
N LEU A 119 12.15 -1.01 12.27
CA LEU A 119 11.23 0.03 12.72
C LEU A 119 9.81 -0.54 12.69
N ARG A 120 9.06 -0.33 13.76
CA ARG A 120 7.68 -0.83 13.86
C ARG A 120 6.75 0.22 14.46
N VAL A 121 5.63 0.44 13.79
CA VAL A 121 4.45 1.14 14.33
C VAL A 121 3.32 0.14 14.46
N GLU A 122 2.64 0.14 15.61
CA GLU A 122 1.44 -0.67 15.83
C GLU A 122 0.34 0.21 16.42
N VAL A 123 -0.87 0.06 15.86
CA VAL A 123 -2.09 0.63 16.43
C VAL A 123 -3.01 -0.55 16.77
N PRO A 124 -3.14 -0.93 18.05
CA PRO A 124 -3.87 -2.13 18.44
C PRO A 124 -5.39 -1.98 18.30
N SER A 125 -5.90 -0.76 18.33
CA SER A 125 -7.32 -0.45 18.13
C SER A 125 -7.50 1.05 17.86
N GLY A 126 -8.60 1.40 17.23
CA GLY A 126 -9.00 2.78 16.95
C GLY A 126 -10.33 2.82 16.21
N LYS A 127 -10.68 3.99 15.69
CA LYS A 127 -11.83 4.21 14.81
C LYS A 127 -11.34 4.73 13.47
N LEU A 128 -12.10 4.47 12.41
CA LEU A 128 -11.80 5.02 11.08
C LEU A 128 -11.75 6.55 11.09
N SER A 129 -12.54 7.20 11.96
CA SER A 129 -12.56 8.65 12.15
C SER A 129 -11.37 9.23 12.92
N ASP A 130 -10.48 8.40 13.46
CA ASP A 130 -9.36 8.89 14.25
C ASP A 130 -8.33 9.60 13.36
N ASP A 131 -8.00 10.84 13.69
CA ASP A 131 -6.98 11.62 12.99
C ASP A 131 -5.59 11.23 13.51
N ARG A 132 -5.03 10.17 12.93
CA ARG A 132 -3.72 9.63 13.29
C ARG A 132 -2.85 9.45 12.04
N PRO A 133 -1.59 9.91 12.04
CA PRO A 133 -0.67 9.69 10.92
C PRO A 133 -0.55 8.22 10.52
N ALA A 134 -0.46 7.31 11.49
CA ALA A 134 -0.35 5.87 11.22
C ALA A 134 -1.60 5.29 10.53
N LEU A 135 -2.76 5.92 10.69
CA LEU A 135 -4.03 5.44 10.16
C LEU A 135 -4.33 5.97 8.74
N ALA A 136 -3.63 7.02 8.30
CA ALA A 136 -3.93 7.72 7.06
C ALA A 136 -3.90 6.80 5.82
N LYS A 137 -2.88 5.93 5.67
CA LYS A 137 -2.82 4.95 4.56
C LYS A 137 -4.01 3.99 4.65
N ALA A 138 -4.20 3.31 5.78
CA ALA A 138 -5.30 2.35 5.96
C ALA A 138 -6.69 2.95 5.68
N VAL A 139 -6.93 4.20 6.09
CA VAL A 139 -8.17 4.93 5.80
C VAL A 139 -8.34 5.20 4.31
N ARG A 140 -7.28 5.63 3.62
CA ARG A 140 -7.29 5.88 2.18
C ARG A 140 -7.58 4.60 1.39
N GLU A 141 -6.92 3.50 1.77
CA GLU A 141 -7.08 2.19 1.12
C GLU A 141 -8.49 1.61 1.30
N VAL A 142 -9.07 1.69 2.50
CA VAL A 142 -10.39 1.10 2.77
C VAL A 142 -11.57 1.96 2.29
N ARG A 143 -11.33 3.25 1.99
CA ARG A 143 -12.40 4.22 1.66
C ARG A 143 -13.28 3.77 0.49
N PRO A 144 -12.74 3.33 -0.67
CA PRO A 144 -13.56 2.89 -1.80
C PRO A 144 -14.47 1.72 -1.44
N THR A 145 -13.97 0.77 -0.65
CA THR A 145 -14.76 -0.37 -0.17
C THR A 145 -15.89 0.06 0.76
N ILE A 146 -15.65 1.04 1.65
CA ILE A 146 -16.70 1.59 2.51
C ILE A 146 -17.77 2.32 1.69
N GLU A 147 -17.39 3.05 0.66
CA GLU A 147 -18.32 3.75 -0.23
C GLU A 147 -19.21 2.75 -0.97
N GLN A 148 -18.64 1.69 -1.54
CA GLN A 148 -19.40 0.60 -2.17
C GLN A 148 -20.34 -0.10 -1.16
N LEU A 149 -19.89 -0.33 0.06
CA LEU A 149 -20.74 -0.90 1.11
C LEU A 149 -21.91 0.03 1.48
N ARG A 150 -21.70 1.35 1.49
CA ARG A 150 -22.76 2.34 1.73
C ARG A 150 -23.78 2.36 0.61
N GLU A 151 -23.34 2.28 -0.64
CA GLU A 151 -24.25 2.08 -1.78
C GLU A 151 -25.06 0.78 -1.64
N GLY A 152 -24.46 -0.27 -1.07
CA GLY A 152 -25.10 -1.53 -0.71
C GLY A 152 -26.00 -1.49 0.53
N GLY A 153 -26.17 -0.34 1.19
CA GLY A 153 -27.07 -0.16 2.34
C GLY A 153 -26.42 -0.25 3.72
N VAL A 154 -25.09 -0.31 3.82
CA VAL A 154 -24.39 -0.17 5.11
C VAL A 154 -24.47 1.27 5.60
N THR A 155 -25.03 1.49 6.78
CA THR A 155 -25.23 2.85 7.35
C THR A 155 -24.20 3.24 8.40
N ALA A 156 -23.19 2.40 8.66
CA ALA A 156 -22.18 2.69 9.66
C ALA A 156 -21.39 3.97 9.32
N THR A 157 -21.27 4.84 10.31
CA THR A 157 -20.44 6.05 10.26
C THR A 157 -18.96 5.71 10.50
N ASP A 158 -18.06 6.59 10.09
CA ASP A 158 -16.61 6.44 10.35
C ASP A 158 -16.29 6.28 11.85
N SER A 159 -17.14 6.81 12.74
CA SER A 159 -17.00 6.69 14.18
C SER A 159 -17.46 5.34 14.77
N GLU A 160 -18.16 4.55 13.97
CA GLU A 160 -18.66 3.21 14.31
C GLU A 160 -17.81 2.09 13.68
N ILE A 161 -17.01 2.42 12.66
CA ILE A 161 -16.07 1.50 12.02
C ILE A 161 -14.80 1.41 12.88
N VAL A 162 -14.49 0.20 13.35
CA VAL A 162 -13.44 -0.03 14.34
C VAL A 162 -12.21 -0.61 13.66
N LEU A 163 -11.05 0.01 13.87
CA LEU A 163 -9.76 -0.57 13.53
C LEU A 163 -9.49 -1.74 14.50
N THR A 164 -9.32 -2.94 13.95
CA THR A 164 -9.01 -4.14 14.75
C THR A 164 -7.52 -4.29 15.02
N ARG A 165 -6.69 -3.89 14.06
CA ARG A 165 -5.23 -3.82 14.18
C ARG A 165 -4.67 -3.01 13.01
N LEU A 166 -3.56 -2.34 13.25
CA LEU A 166 -2.64 -1.87 12.21
C LEU A 166 -1.21 -2.17 12.64
N ALA A 167 -0.40 -2.64 11.70
CA ALA A 167 1.04 -2.79 11.85
C ALA A 167 1.75 -2.30 10.59
N ASP A 168 2.76 -1.46 10.79
CA ASP A 168 3.69 -1.04 9.74
C ASP A 168 5.11 -1.40 10.21
N VAL A 169 5.80 -2.22 9.43
CA VAL A 169 7.12 -2.78 9.76
C VAL A 169 8.08 -2.53 8.61
N LEU A 170 9.12 -1.74 8.88
CA LEU A 170 10.20 -1.47 7.95
C LEU A 170 11.49 -2.10 8.47
N VAL A 171 12.13 -2.94 7.65
CA VAL A 171 13.40 -3.57 7.95
C VAL A 171 14.48 -2.96 7.07
N LEU A 172 15.52 -2.43 7.70
CA LEU A 172 16.69 -1.87 7.02
C LEU A 172 17.90 -2.77 7.24
N ASP A 173 18.81 -2.77 6.28
CA ASP A 173 20.16 -3.27 6.46
C ASP A 173 20.93 -2.37 7.43
N GLN A 174 21.60 -2.94 8.42
CA GLN A 174 22.25 -2.14 9.47
C GLN A 174 23.47 -1.33 8.96
N ASP A 175 24.17 -1.84 7.94
CA ASP A 175 25.43 -1.28 7.48
C ASP A 175 25.19 -0.24 6.37
N THR A 176 24.21 -0.51 5.50
CA THR A 176 23.92 0.30 4.32
C THR A 176 22.64 1.14 4.44
N TYR A 177 21.80 0.88 5.45
CA TYR A 177 20.47 1.46 5.62
C TYR A 177 19.59 1.31 4.37
N ARG A 178 19.80 0.25 3.59
CA ARG A 178 18.92 -0.14 2.49
C ARG A 178 17.67 -0.78 3.05
N ILE A 179 16.52 -0.50 2.44
CA ILE A 179 15.31 -1.25 2.74
C ILE A 179 15.57 -2.72 2.38
N LYS A 180 15.40 -3.63 3.33
CA LYS A 180 15.38 -5.08 3.10
C LYS A 180 13.96 -5.52 2.79
N SER A 181 13.03 -5.07 3.61
CA SER A 181 11.60 -5.32 3.41
C SER A 181 10.75 -4.27 4.11
N HIS A 182 9.51 -4.15 3.65
CA HIS A 182 8.46 -3.36 4.27
C HIS A 182 7.18 -4.19 4.27
N ARG A 183 6.41 -4.12 5.37
CA ARG A 183 5.13 -4.80 5.49
C ARG A 183 4.13 -3.90 6.18
N PHE A 184 3.04 -3.64 5.50
CA PHE A 184 1.91 -2.86 6.00
C PHE A 184 0.68 -3.77 6.09
N SER A 185 0.03 -3.82 7.24
CA SER A 185 -1.22 -4.57 7.39
C SER A 185 -2.19 -3.87 8.32
N PHE A 186 -3.47 -4.00 8.02
CA PHE A 186 -4.53 -3.47 8.87
C PHE A 186 -5.83 -4.25 8.71
N GLY A 187 -6.77 -4.01 9.62
CA GLY A 187 -8.12 -4.52 9.50
C GLY A 187 -9.15 -3.62 10.17
N PHE A 188 -10.37 -3.66 9.63
CA PHE A 188 -11.52 -2.94 10.15
C PHE A 188 -12.71 -3.88 10.36
N THR A 189 -13.53 -3.60 11.37
CA THR A 189 -14.87 -4.17 11.52
C THR A 189 -15.92 -3.09 11.31
N ILE A 190 -16.92 -3.43 10.51
CA ILE A 190 -17.98 -2.52 10.06
C ILE A 190 -19.31 -3.11 10.52
N PRO A 191 -20.07 -2.42 11.40
CA PRO A 191 -21.38 -2.88 11.84
C PRO A 191 -22.39 -2.95 10.69
N TYR A 192 -23.15 -4.04 10.59
CA TYR A 192 -24.20 -4.18 9.58
C TYR A 192 -25.30 -5.14 10.04
N GLN A 193 -26.54 -4.65 10.20
CA GLN A 193 -27.75 -5.45 10.50
C GLN A 193 -27.60 -6.44 11.68
N GLY A 194 -26.94 -6.04 12.76
CA GLY A 194 -26.69 -6.91 13.93
C GLY A 194 -25.56 -7.93 13.73
N GLN A 195 -24.84 -7.84 12.61
CA GLN A 195 -23.63 -8.58 12.28
C GLN A 195 -22.44 -7.62 12.08
N GLN A 196 -21.28 -8.18 11.72
CA GLN A 196 -20.07 -7.43 11.39
C GLN A 196 -19.54 -7.87 10.03
N ILE A 197 -19.18 -6.89 9.21
CA ILE A 197 -18.33 -7.09 8.05
C ILE A 197 -16.89 -6.89 8.51
N THR A 198 -15.98 -7.78 8.11
CA THR A 198 -14.55 -7.66 8.41
C THR A 198 -13.80 -7.35 7.14
N TYR A 199 -13.03 -6.28 7.14
CA TYR A 199 -12.08 -5.94 6.09
C TYR A 199 -10.66 -6.15 6.59
N ARG A 200 -9.79 -6.74 5.78
CA ARG A 200 -8.37 -6.93 6.07
C ARG A 200 -7.55 -6.69 4.81
N GLN A 201 -6.41 -6.03 4.98
CA GLN A 201 -5.43 -5.87 3.93
C GLN A 201 -4.02 -6.09 4.48
N GLU A 202 -3.18 -6.71 3.67
CA GLU A 202 -1.77 -6.91 3.93
C GLU A 202 -0.98 -6.69 2.64
N VAL A 203 0.09 -5.91 2.72
CA VAL A 203 1.05 -5.69 1.64
C VAL A 203 2.45 -5.95 2.19
N GLY A 204 3.23 -6.74 1.46
CA GLY A 204 4.62 -7.06 1.74
C GLY A 204 5.50 -6.73 0.54
N GLU A 205 6.65 -6.13 0.82
CA GLU A 205 7.61 -5.66 -0.18
C GLU A 205 8.99 -6.17 0.20
N GLU A 206 9.69 -6.81 -0.74
CA GLU A 206 11.04 -7.35 -0.53
C GLU A 206 12.02 -6.76 -1.54
N ASN A 207 13.14 -6.21 -1.06
CA ASN A 207 14.18 -5.67 -1.93
C ASN A 207 14.94 -6.80 -2.64
N ARG A 208 15.02 -6.73 -3.97
CA ARG A 208 15.71 -7.69 -4.85
C ARG A 208 17.05 -7.19 -5.37
N GLY A 209 17.42 -5.95 -5.04
CA GLY A 209 18.72 -5.36 -5.34
C GLY A 209 18.63 -4.07 -6.13
N VAL A 210 19.77 -3.66 -6.67
CA VAL A 210 19.93 -2.39 -7.39
C VAL A 210 19.31 -2.50 -8.79
N PHE A 211 18.54 -1.50 -9.17
CA PHE A 211 18.10 -1.30 -10.55
C PHE A 211 19.00 -0.25 -11.22
N THR A 212 19.53 -0.56 -12.40
CA THR A 212 20.46 0.31 -13.14
C THR A 212 19.93 0.71 -14.52
N GLY A 213 18.65 0.46 -14.79
CA GLY A 213 18.02 0.82 -16.06
C GLY A 213 17.35 2.19 -16.01
N ASP A 214 16.75 2.57 -17.14
CA ASP A 214 15.90 3.74 -17.25
C ASP A 214 14.42 3.32 -17.18
N ILE A 215 13.58 4.23 -16.70
CA ILE A 215 12.12 4.07 -16.70
C ILE A 215 11.56 5.13 -17.64
N THR A 216 10.93 4.68 -18.71
CA THR A 216 10.32 5.53 -19.73
C THR A 216 8.91 5.04 -20.01
N LEU A 217 7.99 5.97 -20.24
CA LEU A 217 6.63 5.61 -20.64
C LEU A 217 6.64 4.90 -22.01
N PRO A 218 5.79 3.89 -22.20
CA PRO A 218 5.61 3.27 -23.50
C PRO A 218 4.94 4.24 -24.49
N ASP A 219 5.14 3.98 -25.78
CA ASP A 219 4.50 4.75 -26.84
C ASP A 219 2.96 4.72 -26.71
N GLY A 220 2.32 5.89 -26.80
CA GLY A 220 0.87 6.01 -26.74
C GLY A 220 0.28 6.20 -25.34
N VAL A 221 1.12 6.33 -24.31
CA VAL A 221 0.71 6.89 -23.01
C VAL A 221 0.68 8.41 -23.13
N ALA A 222 -0.47 9.02 -22.87
CA ALA A 222 -0.70 10.47 -22.94
C ALA A 222 -1.06 11.04 -21.57
#